data_AF-A0A511J3W0-F1
#
_entry.id   AF-A0A511J3W0-F1
#
_cell.length_a   1.000
_cell.length_b   1.000
_cell.length_c   1.000
_cell.angle_alpha   90.00
_cell.angle_beta   90.00
_cell.angle_gamma   90.00
#
_symmetry.space_group_name_H-M   'P 1'
#
loop_
_entity.id
_entity.type
_entity.pdbx_description
1 polymer ?
#
loop_
_entity_poly.entity_id
_entity_poly.type
_entity_poly.pdbx_seq_one_letter_code
_entity_poly.pdbx_strand_id
1 'polypeptide(L)'
;MEEKWWHQSVVYQVYPRSFQDTNDDGVGDLQGIISRLDYLSYLGIDTIWLSPVYESPNDDNGYDISDYQAIMAEFGTMADMEQLIEEAKKRDIKIIMDLVVNHTSDEHAWFVEARKNKNNPYRDYYIWRDPVAGKEPNQLRSIFSGSAWEFDPESG
;
A
#
# COMPACT_ATOMS: atom_id res chain seq x y z
N MET A 1 -32.80 -5.90 8.30
CA MET A 1 -31.52 -5.73 7.58
C MET A 1 -31.03 -7.14 7.27
N GLU A 2 -30.54 -7.40 6.06
CA GLU A 2 -30.01 -8.72 5.71
C GLU A 2 -28.67 -8.95 6.40
N GLU A 3 -28.49 -10.09 7.06
CA GLU A 3 -27.22 -10.44 7.69
C GLU A 3 -26.19 -10.78 6.61
N LYS A 4 -25.00 -10.18 6.72
CA LYS A 4 -23.85 -10.42 5.85
C LYS A 4 -22.74 -11.03 6.68
N TRP A 5 -21.88 -11.82 6.03
CA TRP A 5 -20.78 -12.53 6.70
C TRP A 5 -19.91 -11.60 7.56
N TRP A 6 -19.60 -10.40 7.06
CA TRP A 6 -18.72 -9.43 7.73
C TRP A 6 -19.34 -8.78 8.98
N HIS A 7 -20.66 -8.91 9.20
CA HIS A 7 -21.27 -8.46 10.46
C HIS A 7 -20.85 -9.31 11.66
N GLN A 8 -20.41 -10.54 11.43
CA GLN A 8 -20.03 -11.52 12.46
C GLN A 8 -18.55 -11.87 12.41
N SER A 9 -17.78 -11.20 11.54
CA SER A 9 -16.37 -11.50 11.35
C SER A 9 -15.50 -11.01 12.49
N VAL A 10 -14.48 -11.80 12.83
CA VAL A 10 -13.37 -11.40 13.69
C VAL A 10 -12.16 -11.10 12.81
N VAL A 11 -11.83 -9.81 12.71
CA VAL A 11 -10.72 -9.31 11.88
C VAL A 11 -9.44 -9.22 12.71
N TYR A 12 -8.35 -9.76 12.17
CA TYR A 12 -6.99 -9.58 12.70
C TYR A 12 -6.17 -8.75 11.71
N GLN A 13 -5.62 -7.63 12.16
CA GLN A 13 -4.72 -6.84 11.33
C GLN A 13 -3.30 -7.40 11.42
N VAL A 14 -2.68 -7.64 10.27
CA VAL A 14 -1.27 -8.01 10.17
C VAL A 14 -0.49 -6.85 9.56
N TYR A 15 0.53 -6.39 10.27
CA TYR A 15 1.57 -5.51 9.74
C TYR A 15 2.77 -6.38 9.31
N PRO A 16 2.93 -6.70 8.01
CA PRO A 16 3.82 -7.76 7.53
C PRO A 16 5.25 -7.60 8.02
N ARG A 17 5.80 -6.39 7.86
CA ARG A 17 7.18 -6.02 8.22
C ARG A 17 7.58 -6.40 9.65
N SER A 18 6.65 -6.52 10.59
CA SER A 18 6.95 -6.84 11.99
C SER A 18 6.19 -8.07 12.52
N PHE A 19 5.58 -8.85 11.63
CA PHE A 19 4.82 -10.02 12.05
C PHE A 19 5.71 -11.25 12.23
N GLN A 20 6.35 -11.70 11.15
CA GLN A 20 7.31 -12.80 11.21
C GLN A 20 8.22 -12.84 9.98
N ASP A 21 9.53 -12.86 10.23
CA ASP A 21 10.60 -13.05 9.24
C ASP A 21 10.87 -14.56 9.05
N THR A 22 11.11 -14.99 7.82
CA THR A 22 11.47 -16.36 7.45
C THR A 22 12.79 -16.50 6.67
N ASN A 23 13.43 -15.40 6.32
CA ASN A 23 14.66 -15.38 5.51
C ASN A 23 15.87 -14.77 6.26
N ASP A 24 15.68 -14.34 7.51
CA ASP A 24 16.67 -13.75 8.41
C ASP A 24 17.22 -12.37 7.96
N ASP A 25 16.46 -11.61 7.16
CA ASP A 25 16.82 -10.23 6.78
C ASP A 25 16.37 -9.16 7.80
N GLY A 26 15.61 -9.55 8.82
CA GLY A 26 15.09 -8.70 9.89
C GLY A 26 13.73 -8.06 9.58
N VAL A 27 13.12 -8.39 8.44
CA VAL A 27 11.81 -7.89 7.99
C VAL A 27 10.85 -9.07 7.88
N GLY A 28 9.63 -8.91 8.41
CA GLY A 28 8.61 -9.92 8.26
C GLY A 28 8.06 -9.99 6.83
N ASP A 29 7.73 -11.20 6.39
CA ASP A 29 7.44 -11.51 4.99
C ASP A 29 6.15 -12.35 4.82
N LEU A 30 5.73 -12.58 3.56
CA LEU A 30 4.49 -13.32 3.27
C LEU A 30 4.56 -14.80 3.70
N GLN A 31 5.74 -15.43 3.61
CA GLN A 31 5.92 -16.81 4.06
C GLN A 31 5.79 -16.92 5.59
N GLY A 32 6.20 -15.89 6.32
CA GLY A 32 5.98 -15.73 7.75
C GLY A 32 4.51 -15.71 8.10
N ILE A 33 3.70 -14.97 7.34
CA ILE A 33 2.24 -14.96 7.51
C ILE A 33 1.64 -16.34 7.22
N ILE A 34 2.03 -16.97 6.11
CA ILE A 34 1.57 -18.31 5.73
C ILE A 34 1.84 -19.31 6.87
N SER A 35 3.04 -19.27 7.46
CA SER A 35 3.45 -20.16 8.56
C SER A 35 2.60 -20.02 9.84
N ARG A 36 1.84 -18.92 9.97
CA ARG A 36 1.01 -18.60 11.13
C ARG A 36 -0.49 -18.73 10.88
N LEU A 37 -0.93 -19.14 9.69
CA LEU A 37 -2.35 -19.30 9.41
C LEU A 37 -3.03 -20.32 10.33
N ASP A 38 -2.34 -21.40 10.72
CA ASP A 38 -2.87 -22.36 11.70
C ASP A 38 -3.07 -21.74 13.08
N TYR A 39 -2.16 -20.86 13.50
CA TYR A 39 -2.28 -20.12 14.76
C TYR A 39 -3.47 -19.15 14.71
N LEU A 40 -3.62 -18.40 13.61
CA LEU A 40 -4.72 -17.44 13.44
C LEU A 40 -6.08 -18.17 13.37
N SER A 41 -6.12 -19.31 12.69
CA SER A 41 -7.31 -20.17 12.66
C SER A 41 -7.65 -20.72 14.05
N TYR A 42 -6.66 -21.19 14.83
CA TYR A 42 -6.84 -21.63 16.20
C TYR A 42 -7.37 -20.52 17.12
N LEU A 43 -6.91 -19.28 16.92
CA LEU A 43 -7.39 -18.12 17.67
C LEU A 43 -8.86 -17.78 17.34
N GLY A 44 -9.40 -18.27 16.24
CA GLY A 44 -10.77 -18.02 15.79
C GLY A 44 -10.91 -16.84 14.82
N ILE A 45 -9.81 -16.45 14.18
CA ILE A 45 -9.82 -15.39 13.16
C ILE A 45 -10.38 -15.94 11.84
N ASP A 46 -11.31 -15.20 11.23
CA ASP A 46 -11.86 -15.53 9.91
C ASP A 46 -11.46 -14.53 8.82
N THR A 47 -10.84 -13.41 9.19
CA THR A 47 -10.43 -12.36 8.27
C THR A 47 -9.11 -11.73 8.69
N ILE A 48 -8.15 -11.66 7.78
CA ILE A 48 -6.91 -10.91 7.94
C ILE A 48 -7.02 -9.61 7.15
N TRP A 49 -6.80 -8.47 7.79
CA TRP A 49 -6.52 -7.20 7.11
C TRP A 49 -5.02 -7.02 7.02
N LEU A 50 -4.51 -6.99 5.80
CA LEU A 50 -3.10 -6.84 5.51
C LEU A 50 -2.79 -5.35 5.26
N SER A 51 -1.88 -4.78 6.06
CA SER A 51 -1.22 -3.51 5.68
C SER A 51 -0.56 -3.64 4.30
N PRO A 52 -0.22 -2.52 3.62
CA PRO A 52 0.27 -2.57 2.24
C PRO A 52 1.43 -3.55 2.02
N VAL A 53 1.33 -4.35 0.97
CA VAL A 53 2.38 -5.27 0.48
C VAL A 53 2.74 -5.03 -1.00
N TYR A 54 2.21 -3.95 -1.58
CA TYR A 54 2.47 -3.56 -2.96
C TYR A 54 3.90 -3.06 -3.14
N GLU A 55 4.41 -3.06 -4.37
CA GLU A 55 5.70 -2.45 -4.67
C GLU A 55 5.70 -0.96 -4.29
N SER A 56 6.75 -0.55 -3.56
CA SER A 56 6.86 0.78 -2.99
C SER A 56 8.33 1.10 -2.68
N PRO A 57 8.78 2.35 -2.85
CA PRO A 57 10.08 2.83 -2.36
C PRO A 57 10.20 2.81 -0.83
N ASN A 58 9.05 2.71 -0.16
CA ASN A 58 8.90 2.51 1.27
C ASN A 58 9.30 3.73 2.12
N ASP A 59 9.07 4.93 1.59
CA ASP A 59 9.24 6.20 2.31
C ASP A 59 8.16 6.39 3.41
N ASP A 60 6.99 5.77 3.24
CA ASP A 60 5.91 5.73 4.23
C ASP A 60 5.47 4.28 4.51
N ASN A 61 6.45 3.38 4.71
CA ASN A 61 6.20 1.97 5.07
C ASN A 61 5.21 1.23 4.16
N GLY A 62 5.23 1.52 2.86
CA GLY A 62 4.43 0.84 1.84
C GLY A 62 3.13 1.55 1.44
N TYR A 63 2.78 2.68 2.08
CA TYR A 63 1.63 3.49 1.66
C TYR A 63 1.93 4.35 0.41
N ASP A 64 3.20 4.59 0.11
CA ASP A 64 3.70 5.21 -1.11
C ASP A 64 3.91 4.16 -2.22
N ILE A 65 2.83 3.74 -2.87
CA ILE A 65 2.84 2.63 -3.85
C ILE A 65 3.39 3.09 -5.22
N SER A 66 4.38 2.38 -5.77
CA SER A 66 4.95 2.61 -7.12
C SER A 66 4.38 1.67 -8.19
N ASP A 67 3.91 0.47 -7.82
CA ASP A 67 3.15 -0.43 -8.69
C ASP A 67 2.09 -1.22 -7.90
N TYR A 68 0.81 -0.96 -8.20
CA TYR A 68 -0.34 -1.62 -7.59
C TYR A 68 -0.50 -3.10 -7.96
N GLN A 69 0.24 -3.59 -8.97
CA GLN A 69 0.14 -4.96 -9.48
C GLN A 69 1.36 -5.82 -9.12
N ALA A 70 2.34 -5.25 -8.41
CA ALA A 70 3.52 -5.95 -7.95
C ALA A 70 3.54 -6.05 -6.42
N ILE A 71 4.32 -6.99 -5.90
CA ILE A 71 4.55 -7.18 -4.47
C ILE A 71 5.90 -6.57 -4.10
N MET A 72 5.99 -5.92 -2.94
CA MET A 72 7.23 -5.39 -2.40
C MET A 72 8.27 -6.51 -2.26
N ALA A 73 9.46 -6.30 -2.81
CA ALA A 73 10.51 -7.32 -2.83
C ALA A 73 10.91 -7.82 -1.43
N GLU A 74 10.86 -6.95 -0.40
CA GLU A 74 11.12 -7.32 1.00
C GLU A 74 10.10 -8.33 1.56
N PHE A 75 8.87 -8.38 1.03
CA PHE A 75 7.83 -9.30 1.51
C PHE A 75 7.76 -10.61 0.71
N GLY A 76 8.39 -10.67 -0.46
CA GLY A 76 8.42 -11.84 -1.34
C GLY A 76 7.93 -11.54 -2.75
N THR A 77 7.21 -12.49 -3.33
CA THR A 77 6.80 -12.47 -4.74
C THR A 77 5.28 -12.53 -4.90
N MET A 78 4.80 -12.28 -6.12
CA MET A 78 3.38 -12.51 -6.46
C MET A 78 2.96 -13.97 -6.21
N ALA A 79 3.86 -14.94 -6.43
CA ALA A 79 3.58 -16.35 -6.16
C ALA A 79 3.37 -16.62 -4.67
N ASP A 80 4.12 -15.94 -3.79
CA ASP A 80 3.93 -16.04 -2.34
C ASP A 80 2.58 -15.43 -1.92
N MET A 81 2.15 -14.34 -2.56
CA MET A 81 0.83 -13.76 -2.34
C MET A 81 -0.32 -14.69 -2.79
N GLU A 82 -0.18 -15.30 -3.97
CA GLU A 82 -1.12 -16.31 -4.45
C GLU A 82 -1.20 -17.50 -3.50
N GLN A 83 -0.05 -17.98 -3.00
CA GLN A 83 0.03 -19.03 -2.01
C GLN A 83 -0.66 -18.63 -0.69
N LEU A 84 -0.44 -17.41 -0.19
CA LEU A 84 -1.10 -16.90 1.01
C LEU A 84 -2.63 -16.93 0.86
N ILE A 85 -3.15 -16.46 -0.28
CA ILE A 85 -4.59 -16.48 -0.56
C ILE A 85 -5.12 -17.92 -0.59
N GLU A 86 -4.41 -18.84 -1.24
CA GLU A 86 -4.82 -20.24 -1.32
C GLU A 86 -4.81 -20.92 0.06
N GLU A 87 -3.75 -20.74 0.85
CA GLU A 87 -3.60 -21.33 2.17
C GLU A 87 -4.56 -20.74 3.20
N ALA A 88 -4.84 -19.43 3.14
CA ALA A 88 -5.85 -18.79 3.99
C ALA A 88 -7.24 -19.35 3.67
N LYS A 89 -7.57 -19.51 2.38
CA LYS A 89 -8.85 -20.06 1.93
C LYS A 89 -9.08 -21.49 2.41
N LYS A 90 -8.04 -22.33 2.50
CA LYS A 90 -8.13 -23.70 3.07
C LYS A 90 -8.57 -23.71 4.55
N ARG A 91 -8.46 -22.58 5.24
CA ARG A 91 -8.81 -22.38 6.66
C ARG A 91 -10.03 -21.48 6.86
N ASP A 92 -10.76 -21.21 5.77
CA ASP A 92 -11.88 -20.26 5.73
C ASP A 92 -11.51 -18.81 6.12
N ILE A 93 -10.22 -18.48 6.09
CA ILE A 93 -9.70 -17.12 6.36
C ILE A 93 -9.77 -16.29 5.07
N LYS A 94 -10.37 -15.10 5.17
CA LYS A 94 -10.40 -14.10 4.10
C LYS A 94 -9.24 -13.14 4.22
N ILE A 95 -8.72 -12.68 3.09
CA ILE A 95 -7.71 -11.62 3.05
C ILE A 95 -8.38 -10.33 2.56
N ILE A 96 -8.26 -9.28 3.35
CA ILE A 96 -8.61 -7.90 2.98
C ILE A 96 -7.30 -7.14 2.76
N MET A 97 -7.17 -6.53 1.59
CA MET A 97 -6.03 -5.70 1.25
C MET A 97 -6.29 -4.26 1.68
N ASP A 98 -5.26 -3.57 2.15
CA ASP A 98 -5.29 -2.11 2.21
C ASP A 98 -5.40 -1.51 0.80
N LEU A 99 -6.18 -0.44 0.64
CA LEU A 99 -6.41 0.20 -0.66
C LEU A 99 -6.04 1.67 -0.58
N VAL A 100 -4.77 1.97 -0.89
CA VAL A 100 -4.22 3.32 -0.84
C VAL A 100 -4.37 4.00 -2.20
N VAL A 101 -5.48 4.73 -2.38
CA VAL A 101 -5.83 5.35 -3.68
C VAL A 101 -6.02 6.86 -3.60
N ASN A 102 -5.73 7.46 -2.44
CA ASN A 102 -5.68 8.92 -2.33
C ASN A 102 -4.44 9.51 -3.02
N HIS A 103 -3.32 8.77 -3.00
CA HIS A 103 -2.03 9.13 -3.58
C HIS A 103 -1.31 7.87 -4.08
N THR A 104 -0.25 8.07 -4.86
CA THR A 104 0.76 7.07 -5.23
C THR A 104 2.13 7.57 -4.77
N SER A 105 3.16 6.74 -4.85
CA SER A 105 4.55 7.21 -4.86
C SER A 105 4.80 8.15 -6.05
N ASP A 106 5.73 9.09 -5.91
CA ASP A 106 6.26 9.90 -7.01
C ASP A 106 7.15 9.09 -7.97
N GLU A 107 7.52 7.86 -7.61
CA GLU A 107 8.15 6.87 -8.49
C GLU A 107 7.13 6.04 -9.28
N HIS A 108 5.82 6.19 -9.02
CA HIS A 108 4.79 5.50 -9.80
C HIS A 108 4.81 5.96 -11.26
N ALA A 109 4.67 5.03 -12.21
CA ALA A 109 4.76 5.31 -13.64
C ALA A 109 3.86 6.48 -14.10
N TRP A 110 2.65 6.59 -13.53
CA TRP A 110 1.76 7.71 -13.79
C TRP A 110 2.34 9.07 -13.35
N PHE A 111 2.99 9.16 -12.18
CA PHE A 111 3.58 10.41 -11.71
C PHE A 111 4.80 10.78 -12.56
N VAL A 112 5.65 9.79 -12.83
CA VAL A 112 6.82 9.93 -13.72
C VAL A 112 6.39 10.43 -15.11
N GLU A 113 5.28 9.96 -15.66
CA GLU A 113 4.74 10.51 -16.91
C GLU A 113 4.15 11.92 -16.74
N ALA A 114 3.33 12.14 -15.70
CA ALA A 114 2.64 13.39 -15.45
C ALA A 114 3.59 14.58 -15.25
N ARG A 115 4.79 14.34 -14.69
CA ARG A 115 5.80 15.38 -14.45
C ARG A 115 6.63 15.75 -15.69
N LYS A 116 6.61 14.96 -16.77
CA LYS A 116 7.44 15.24 -17.97
C LYS A 116 7.10 16.55 -18.67
N ASN A 117 5.82 16.89 -18.77
CA ASN A 117 5.35 18.16 -19.35
C ASN A 117 3.85 18.38 -19.10
N LYS A 118 3.40 19.64 -19.24
CA LYS A 118 2.01 20.07 -19.00
C LYS A 118 0.97 19.47 -19.97
N ASN A 119 1.38 18.89 -21.10
CA ASN A 119 0.48 18.32 -22.12
C ASN A 119 0.45 16.78 -22.10
N ASN A 120 1.09 16.13 -21.11
CA ASN A 120 1.11 14.67 -21.00
C ASN A 120 -0.30 14.13 -20.68
N PRO A 121 -0.77 13.02 -21.29
CA PRO A 121 -2.06 12.41 -20.96
C PRO A 121 -2.25 12.08 -19.48
N TYR A 122 -1.18 11.84 -18.73
CA TYR A 122 -1.20 11.55 -17.30
C TYR A 122 -1.20 12.82 -16.43
N ARG A 123 -1.07 14.03 -17.00
CA ARG A 123 -0.92 15.27 -16.24
C ARG A 123 -2.04 15.46 -15.21
N ASP A 124 -3.29 15.24 -15.64
CA ASP A 124 -4.48 15.45 -14.81
C ASP A 124 -4.77 14.29 -13.83
N TYR A 125 -3.89 13.29 -13.73
CA TYR A 125 -3.97 12.27 -12.68
C TYR A 125 -3.56 12.83 -11.31
N TYR A 126 -2.78 13.93 -11.30
CA TYR A 126 -2.30 14.59 -10.08
C TYR A 126 -2.70 16.07 -10.05
N ILE A 127 -2.53 16.69 -8.89
CA ILE A 127 -2.95 18.07 -8.66
C ILE A 127 -1.78 19.02 -8.90
N TRP A 128 -1.76 19.66 -10.07
CA TRP A 128 -0.76 20.65 -10.46
C TRP A 128 -1.34 22.06 -10.42
N ARG A 129 -0.65 23.04 -9.82
CA ARG A 129 -1.07 24.44 -9.80
C ARG A 129 0.13 25.37 -9.87
N ASP A 130 -0.02 26.45 -10.64
CA ASP A 130 1.02 27.48 -10.74
C ASP A 130 1.20 28.21 -9.39
N PRO A 131 2.41 28.69 -9.06
CA PRO A 131 2.67 29.48 -7.87
C PRO A 131 1.91 30.81 -7.89
N VAL A 132 1.51 31.30 -6.71
CA VAL A 132 0.83 32.60 -6.53
C VAL A 132 1.80 33.59 -5.91
N ALA A 133 2.13 34.66 -6.64
CA ALA A 133 3.08 35.69 -6.21
C ALA A 133 4.47 35.13 -5.81
N GLY A 134 4.95 34.12 -6.55
CA GLY A 134 6.26 33.49 -6.32
C GLY A 134 6.30 32.56 -5.11
N LYS A 135 5.13 32.18 -4.56
CA LYS A 135 4.97 31.24 -3.46
C LYS A 135 4.05 30.09 -3.86
N GLU A 136 3.91 29.12 -2.97
CA GLU A 136 3.02 27.97 -3.13
C GLU A 136 1.58 28.39 -3.45
N PRO A 137 0.81 27.56 -4.18
CA PRO A 137 -0.55 27.90 -4.63
C PRO A 137 -1.51 28.34 -3.52
N ASN A 138 -1.35 27.80 -2.31
CA ASN A 138 -2.09 28.19 -1.11
C ASN A 138 -1.32 27.79 0.17
N GLN A 139 -1.92 28.01 1.35
CA GLN A 139 -1.30 27.75 2.66
C GLN A 139 -1.58 26.34 3.22
N LEU A 140 -2.02 25.39 2.38
CA LEU A 140 -2.24 24.01 2.82
C LEU A 140 -0.91 23.41 3.31
N ARG A 141 -0.99 22.64 4.39
CA ARG A 141 0.16 21.99 5.02
C ARG A 141 0.07 20.49 4.89
N SER A 142 1.21 19.85 4.66
CA SER A 142 1.30 18.39 4.68
C SER A 142 1.13 17.87 6.11
N ILE A 143 0.50 16.70 6.22
CA ILE A 143 0.39 15.97 7.50
C ILE A 143 1.78 15.54 7.98
N PHE A 144 2.72 15.32 7.06
CA PHE A 144 4.13 15.04 7.34
C PHE A 144 4.98 16.29 7.60
N SER A 145 4.35 17.42 7.95
CA SER A 145 4.98 18.74 8.15
C SER A 145 5.37 19.46 6.85
N GLY A 146 5.63 20.77 6.94
CA GLY A 146 5.93 21.61 5.77
C GLY A 146 4.70 22.03 4.95
N SER A 147 4.96 22.43 3.71
CA SER A 147 3.95 22.75 2.69
C SER A 147 3.29 21.46 2.16
N ALA A 148 2.06 21.55 1.68
CA ALA A 148 1.43 20.46 0.90
C ALA A 148 1.77 20.53 -0.60
N TRP A 149 2.56 21.51 -1.02
CA TRP A 149 2.97 21.73 -2.41
C TRP A 149 4.48 21.59 -2.54
N GLU A 150 4.90 20.75 -3.48
CA GLU A 150 6.29 20.59 -3.89
C GLU A 150 6.48 21.22 -5.27
N PHE A 151 7.57 21.98 -5.45
CA PHE A 151 7.87 22.61 -6.73
C PHE A 151 8.62 21.63 -7.63
N ASP A 152 8.14 21.43 -8.86
CA ASP A 152 8.81 20.59 -9.86
C ASP A 152 9.53 21.47 -10.90
N PRO A 153 10.87 21.58 -10.86
CA PRO A 153 11.63 22.46 -11.77
C PRO A 153 11.49 22.09 -13.25
N GLU A 154 11.15 20.84 -13.57
CA GLU A 154 11.05 20.37 -14.94
C GLU A 154 9.77 20.83 -15.63
N SER A 155 8.64 20.78 -14.91
CA SER A 155 7.33 21.11 -15.47
C SER A 155 6.72 22.43 -15.00
N GLY A 156 7.32 23.10 -14.01
CA GLY A 156 7.00 24.48 -13.60
C GLY A 156 5.70 24.63 -12.84
#